data_AF-A0A968BS98-F1
#
_entry.id   AF-A0A968BS98-F1
#
_cell.length_a   1.000
_cell.length_b   1.000
_cell.length_c   1.000
_cell.angle_alpha   90.00
_cell.angle_beta   90.00
_cell.angle_gamma   90.00
#
_symmetry.space_group_name_H-M   'P 1'
#
loop_
_entity.id
_entity.type
_entity.pdbx_description
1 polymer ?
#
loop_
_entity_poly.entity_id
_entity_poly.type
_entity_poly.pdbx_seq_one_letter_code
_entity_poly.pdbx_strand_id
1 'polypeptide(L)' 'KCPHRGVELSKGQVIHGRIQCPFHGFEYDVSGRGVLIPANGRHAPVPRAFRAHSYPTYE' A
#
# COMPACT_ATOMS: atom_id res chain seq x y z
N LYS A 1 -7.67 -0.28 5.28
CA LYS A 1 -7.96 -1.66 4.82
C LYS A 1 -7.17 -1.95 3.54
N CYS A 2 -6.45 -3.05 3.47
CA CYS A 2 -5.69 -3.43 2.26
C CYS A 2 -6.64 -3.86 1.12
N PRO A 3 -6.53 -3.30 -0.10
CA PRO A 3 -7.41 -3.65 -1.23
C PRO A 3 -7.23 -5.07 -1.75
N HIS A 4 -6.15 -5.77 -1.38
CA HIS A 4 -5.93 -7.15 -1.82
C HIS A 4 -6.84 -8.16 -1.12
N ARG A 5 -6.78 -8.22 0.22
CA ARG A 5 -7.45 -9.24 1.05
C ARG A 5 -8.11 -8.65 2.29
N GLY A 6 -8.26 -7.33 2.36
CA GLY A 6 -8.99 -6.67 3.43
C GLY A 6 -8.29 -6.60 4.79
N VAL A 7 -7.02 -7.01 4.89
CA VAL A 7 -6.27 -6.95 6.16
C VAL A 7 -6.07 -5.51 6.65
N GLU A 8 -5.87 -5.37 7.95
CA GLU A 8 -5.62 -4.09 8.62
C GLU A 8 -4.22 -3.56 8.26
N LEU A 9 -4.17 -2.39 7.61
CA LEU A 9 -2.90 -1.75 7.26
C LEU A 9 -2.19 -1.15 8.49
N SER A 10 -2.93 -0.86 9.56
CA SER A 10 -2.40 -0.38 10.84
C SER A 10 -1.51 -1.40 11.56
N LYS A 11 -1.65 -2.69 11.25
CA LYS A 11 -0.76 -3.76 11.74
C LYS A 11 0.50 -3.94 10.89
N GLY A 12 0.66 -3.10 9.85
CA GLY A 12 1.84 -3.06 9.00
C GLY A 12 2.95 -2.18 9.57
N GLN A 13 3.76 -1.63 8.68
CA GLN A 13 4.86 -0.74 9.05
C GLN A 13 5.00 0.40 8.05
N VAL A 14 5.61 1.51 8.49
CA VAL A 14 5.99 2.62 7.61
C VAL A 14 7.43 2.41 7.14
N ILE A 15 7.65 2.39 5.83
CA ILE A 15 8.98 2.23 5.23
C ILE A 15 9.16 3.29 4.15
N HIS A 16 10.20 4.11 4.25
CA HIS A 16 10.49 5.20 3.29
C HIS A 16 9.26 6.10 3.01
N GLY A 17 8.49 6.44 4.05
CA GLY A 17 7.28 7.26 3.92
C GLY A 17 6.07 6.56 3.28
N ARG A 18 6.11 5.23 3.13
CA ARG A 18 5.04 4.41 2.57
C ARG A 18 4.50 3.44 3.61
N ILE A 19 3.23 3.09 3.49
CA ILE A 19 2.64 2.04 4.32
C ILE A 19 2.91 0.70 3.64
N GLN A 20 3.57 -0.22 4.34
CA GLN A 20 3.72 -1.61 3.93
C GLN A 20 2.68 -2.50 4.63
N CYS A 21 1.89 -3.22 3.83
CA CYS A 21 0.92 -4.21 4.28
C CYS A 21 1.62 -5.38 4.99
N PRO A 22 1.15 -5.81 6.19
CA PRO A 22 1.80 -6.86 6.96
C PRO A 22 1.67 -8.25 6.33
N PHE A 23 0.77 -8.44 5.36
CA PHE A 23 0.48 -9.76 4.81
C PHE A 23 1.41 -10.13 3.66
N HIS A 24 1.45 -9.34 2.60
CA HIS A 24 2.22 -9.65 1.38
C HIS A 24 3.23 -8.54 1.02
N GLY A 25 3.49 -7.61 1.94
CA GLY A 25 4.48 -6.55 1.73
C GLY A 25 4.10 -5.50 0.69
N PHE A 26 2.83 -5.39 0.30
CA PHE A 26 2.38 -4.33 -0.62
C PHE A 26 2.61 -2.96 -0.02
N GLU A 27 3.20 -2.07 -0.81
CA GLU A 27 3.44 -0.69 -0.37
C GLU A 27 2.45 0.26 -1.02
N TYR A 28 1.99 1.22 -0.22
CA TYR A 28 1.09 2.29 -0.62
C TYR A 28 1.74 3.64 -0.33
N ASP A 29 1.65 4.58 -1.27
CA ASP A 29 2.06 5.97 -1.05
C ASP A 29 1.01 6.77 -0.25
N VAL A 30 1.32 8.04 0.04
CA VAL A 30 0.45 8.96 0.80
C VAL A 30 -0.92 9.20 0.16
N SER A 31 -1.07 8.97 -1.16
CA SER A 31 -2.35 9.09 -1.85
C SER A 31 -3.22 7.83 -1.73
N GLY A 32 -2.69 6.77 -1.12
CA GLY A 32 -3.28 5.43 -1.08
C GLY A 32 -2.98 4.59 -2.32
N ARG A 33 -2.22 5.10 -3.30
CA ARG A 33 -1.88 4.33 -4.51
C ARG A 33 -0.86 3.25 -4.16
N GLY A 34 -1.10 2.03 -4.64
CA GLY A 34 -0.11 0.97 -4.58
C GLY A 34 1.08 1.27 -5.47
N VAL A 35 2.28 1.14 -4.90
CA VAL A 35 3.55 1.44 -5.58
C VAL A 35 4.49 0.23 -5.64
N LEU A 36 4.20 -0.83 -4.90
CA LEU A 36 4.94 -2.09 -4.96
C LEU A 36 4.03 -3.30 -4.78
N ILE A 37 4.15 -4.27 -5.70
CA ILE A 37 3.62 -5.64 -5.58
C ILE A 37 4.82 -6.57 -5.56
N PRO A 38 5.33 -7.02 -4.38
CA PRO A 38 6.58 -7.77 -4.29
C PRO A 38 6.62 -9.02 -5.17
N ALA A 39 5.50 -9.74 -5.28
CA ALA A 39 5.39 -10.95 -6.10
C ALA A 39 5.59 -10.71 -7.61
N ASN A 40 5.37 -9.48 -8.09
CA ASN A 40 5.58 -9.14 -9.50
C ASN A 40 7.02 -8.65 -9.77
N GLY A 41 7.84 -8.48 -8.74
CA GLY A 41 9.17 -7.88 -8.82
C GLY A 41 9.18 -6.37 -8.54
N ARG A 42 10.30 -5.86 -8.03
CA ARG A 42 10.43 -4.49 -7.52
C ARG A 42 10.21 -3.38 -8.57
N HIS A 43 10.41 -3.70 -9.84
CA HIS A 43 10.29 -2.76 -10.96
C HIS A 43 9.07 -3.02 -11.84
N ALA A 44 8.22 -3.99 -11.48
CA ALA A 44 7.03 -4.27 -12.26
C ALA A 44 6.00 -3.14 -12.11
N PRO A 45 5.26 -2.82 -13.19
CA PRO A 45 4.19 -1.84 -13.13
C PRO A 45 3.09 -2.30 -12.18
N VAL A 46 2.63 -1.38 -11.32
CA VAL A 46 1.46 -1.60 -10.46
C VAL A 46 0.22 -1.02 -11.15
N PRO A 47 -0.87 -1.80 -11.32
CA PRO A 47 -2.10 -1.30 -11.92
C PRO A 47 -2.64 -0.06 -11.21
N ARG A 48 -3.09 0.95 -11.96
CA ARG A 48 -3.59 2.22 -11.39
C ARG A 48 -4.78 2.03 -10.44
N ALA A 49 -5.58 0.98 -10.64
CA ALA A 49 -6.72 0.64 -9.81
C ALA A 49 -6.34 0.03 -8.44
N PHE A 50 -5.09 -0.39 -8.25
CA PHE A 50 -4.63 -0.95 -6.97
C PHE A 50 -4.40 0.18 -5.96
N ARG A 51 -5.47 0.60 -5.27
CA ARG A 51 -5.44 1.71 -4.32
C ARG A 51 -6.17 1.34 -3.02
N ALA A 52 -5.60 1.76 -1.89
CA ALA A 52 -6.30 1.83 -0.62
C ALA A 52 -7.10 3.13 -0.53
N HIS A 53 -8.15 3.15 0.29
CA HIS A 53 -8.86 4.39 0.62
C HIS A 53 -7.93 5.35 1.37
N SER A 54 -7.95 6.61 0.96
CA SER A 54 -7.25 7.73 1.61
C SER A 54 -8.25 8.85 1.90
N TYR A 55 -7.96 9.61 2.96
CA TYR A 55 -8.77 10.75 3.39
C TYR A 55 -7.84 11.95 3.54
N PRO A 56 -8.30 13.18 3.22
CA PRO A 56 -7.58 14.38 3.61
C PRO A 56 -7.32 14.38 5.12
N THR A 57 -6.12 14.76 5.53
CA THR A 57 -5.71 14.81 6.94
C THR A 57 -4.80 16.01 7.14
N TYR A 58 -4.94 16.67 8.27
CA TYR A 58 -4.20 17.85 8.70
C TYR A 58 -3.70 17.59 10.13
N GLU A 59 -2.70 18.35 10.58
CA GLU A 59 -2.25 18.35 11.99
C GLU A 59 -3.30 18.96 12.92
#